data_AF-A0A354P543-F1
#
_entry.id   AF-A0A354P543-F1
#
_cell.length_a   1.000
_cell.length_b   1.000
_cell.length_c   1.000
_cell.angle_alpha   90.00
_cell.angle_beta   90.00
_cell.angle_gamma   90.00
#
_symmetry.space_group_name_H-M   'P 1'
#
loop_
_entity.id
_entity.type
_entity.pdbx_description
1 polymer ?
#
loop_
_entity_poly.entity_id
_entity_poly.type
_entity_poly.pdbx_seq_one_letter_code
_entity_poly.pdbx_strand_id
1 'polypeptide(L)'
;MTIGWREWVGLPDLSIRSIKAKIDTGARSSCLHAFDIEPFMRDGCQWVRFDVHPIQRNDRIVRRCEAPVFDRRHVRSSNGLTSERFVIQTT
;
A
#
# COMPACT_ATOMS: atom_id res chain seq x y z
N MET A 1 -16.37 5.01 -18.81
CA MET A 1 -15.02 4.41 -18.90
C MET A 1 -15.13 2.97 -18.45
N THR A 2 -14.57 2.02 -19.18
CA THR A 2 -14.57 0.59 -18.84
C THR A 2 -13.14 0.17 -18.52
N ILE A 3 -12.95 -0.63 -17.47
CA ILE A 3 -11.64 -1.11 -17.00
C ILE A 3 -11.70 -2.61 -16.73
N GLY A 4 -10.59 -3.32 -16.95
CA GLY A 4 -10.47 -4.74 -16.62
C GLY A 4 -10.40 -4.99 -15.12
N TRP A 5 -10.67 -6.23 -14.71
CA TRP A 5 -10.58 -6.64 -13.30
C TRP A 5 -9.13 -6.77 -12.79
N ARG A 6 -8.15 -6.75 -13.72
CA ARG A 6 -6.71 -6.69 -13.43
C ARG A 6 -6.05 -5.70 -14.37
N GLU A 7 -5.35 -4.74 -13.79
CA GLU A 7 -4.72 -3.65 -14.54
C GLU A 7 -3.33 -3.34 -13.99
N TRP A 8 -2.57 -2.61 -14.79
CA TRP A 8 -1.34 -1.97 -14.34
C TRP A 8 -1.65 -0.57 -13.87
N VAL A 9 -1.20 -0.23 -12.66
CA VAL A 9 -1.32 1.11 -12.09
C VAL A 9 0.06 1.65 -11.73
N GLY A 10 0.28 2.94 -11.92
CA GLY A 10 1.43 3.65 -11.36
C GLY A 10 1.09 4.16 -9.96
N LEU A 11 2.08 4.19 -9.07
CA LEU A 11 2.04 4.91 -7.80
C LEU A 11 3.24 5.86 -7.73
N PRO A 12 3.25 6.96 -8.51
CA PRO A 12 4.37 7.89 -8.63
C PRO A 12 4.89 8.44 -7.29
N ASP A 13 4.03 8.74 -6.32
CA ASP A 13 4.47 9.24 -5.00
C ASP A 13 5.31 8.21 -4.24
N LEU A 14 5.15 6.92 -4.56
CA LEU A 14 5.94 5.81 -4.01
C LEU A 14 7.10 5.41 -4.93
N SER A 15 7.36 6.17 -6.01
CA SER A 15 8.35 5.82 -7.04
C SER A 15 8.14 4.42 -7.67
N ILE A 16 6.88 3.99 -7.75
CA ILE A 16 6.47 2.72 -8.38
C ILE A 16 5.85 3.07 -9.74
N ARG A 17 6.55 2.73 -10.82
CA ARG A 17 6.07 3.02 -12.20
C ARG A 17 4.90 2.13 -12.61
N SER A 18 4.89 0.88 -12.15
CA SER A 18 3.87 -0.10 -12.51
C SER A 18 3.77 -1.17 -11.43
N ILE A 19 2.56 -1.41 -10.95
CA ILE A 19 2.21 -2.54 -10.10
C ILE A 19 0.90 -3.14 -10.60
N LYS A 20 0.80 -4.47 -10.54
CA LYS A 20 -0.41 -5.18 -10.99
C LYS A 20 -1.46 -5.12 -9.89
N ALA A 21 -2.55 -4.40 -10.16
CA ALA A 21 -3.68 -4.24 -9.25
C ALA A 21 -4.85 -5.13 -9.67
N LYS A 22 -5.63 -5.56 -8.68
CA LYS A 22 -6.97 -6.13 -8.88
C LYS A 22 -7.98 -5.00 -8.65
N ILE A 23 -8.89 -4.80 -9.58
CA ILE A 23 -10.03 -3.88 -9.40
C ILE A 23 -11.12 -4.68 -8.69
N ASP A 24 -11.35 -4.33 -7.43
CA ASP A 24 -12.32 -5.02 -6.57
C ASP A 24 -13.45 -4.08 -6.17
N THR A 25 -14.56 -4.14 -6.90
CA THR A 25 -15.73 -3.28 -6.67
C THR A 25 -16.45 -3.58 -5.35
N GLY A 26 -16.12 -4.70 -4.69
CA GLY A 26 -16.66 -5.05 -3.37
C GLY A 26 -15.91 -4.40 -2.20
N ALA A 27 -14.76 -3.78 -2.45
CA ALA A 27 -13.93 -3.18 -1.42
C ALA A 27 -14.14 -1.65 -1.34
N ARG A 28 -14.41 -1.14 -0.14
CA ARG A 28 -14.51 0.32 0.11
C ARG A 28 -13.14 1.00 0.12
N SER A 29 -12.05 0.25 0.27
CA SER A 29 -10.69 0.77 0.40
C SER A 29 -9.71 -0.07 -0.39
N SER A 30 -8.71 0.58 -0.98
CA SER A 30 -7.55 -0.07 -1.59
C SER A 30 -6.61 -0.64 -0.53
N CYS A 31 -5.86 -1.68 -0.88
CA CYS A 31 -4.79 -2.23 -0.05
C CYS A 31 -3.54 -2.47 -0.89
N LEU A 32 -2.38 -2.21 -0.28
CA LEU A 32 -1.07 -2.52 -0.84
C LEU A 32 -0.38 -3.50 0.10
N HIS A 33 0.11 -4.61 -0.44
CA HIS A 33 0.94 -5.51 0.35
C HIS A 33 2.30 -4.85 0.58
N ALA A 34 2.67 -4.74 1.86
CA ALA A 34 3.91 -4.12 2.33
C ALA A 34 4.49 -4.93 3.49
N PHE A 35 5.81 -4.86 3.65
CA PHE A 35 6.58 -5.51 4.70
C PHE A 35 7.63 -4.54 5.27
N ASP A 36 8.33 -4.94 6.33
CA ASP A 36 9.31 -4.10 7.05
C ASP A 36 8.76 -2.69 7.36
N ILE A 37 7.55 -2.68 7.95
CA ILE A 37 6.79 -1.46 8.23
C ILE A 37 7.31 -0.81 9.51
N GLU A 38 7.88 0.38 9.37
CA GLU A 38 8.52 1.14 10.44
C GLU A 38 7.95 2.57 10.52
N PRO A 39 7.19 2.93 11.57
CA PRO A 39 6.78 4.31 11.79
C PRO A 39 7.97 5.17 12.27
N PHE A 40 8.04 6.42 11.81
CA PHE A 40 9.06 7.38 12.25
C PHE A 40 8.53 8.82 12.23
N MET A 41 9.28 9.75 12.84
CA MET A 41 8.97 11.18 12.81
C MET A 41 9.88 11.90 11.83
N ARG A 42 9.31 12.77 10.99
CA ARG A 42 10.04 13.69 10.09
C ARG A 42 9.38 15.05 10.16
N ASP A 43 10.17 16.07 10.48
CA ASP A 43 9.72 17.47 10.59
C ASP A 43 8.49 17.65 11.48
N GLY A 44 8.40 16.88 12.58
CA GLY A 44 7.28 16.91 13.51
C GLY A 44 6.02 16.17 13.04
N CYS A 45 6.02 15.58 11.85
CA CYS A 45 4.92 14.76 11.33
C CYS A 45 5.21 13.26 11.45
N GLN A 46 4.16 12.45 11.63
CA GLN A 46 4.27 10.99 11.62
C GLN A 46 4.34 10.47 10.19
N TRP A 47 5.36 9.66 9.91
CA TRP A 47 5.60 8.98 8.65
C TRP A 47 5.67 7.47 8.86
N VAL A 48 5.54 6.72 7.77
CA VAL A 48 5.77 5.29 7.76
C VAL A 48 6.71 4.95 6.61
N ARG A 49 7.74 4.17 6.92
CA ARG A 49 8.63 3.52 5.96
C ARG A 49 8.18 2.08 5.79
N PHE A 50 8.17 1.59 4.57
CA PHE A 50 7.78 0.22 4.27
C PHE A 50 8.37 -0.23 2.94
N ASP A 51 8.54 -1.54 2.79
CA ASP A 51 9.07 -2.17 1.60
C ASP A 51 7.94 -2.88 0.83
N VAL A 52 8.02 -2.86 -0.51
CA VAL A 52 7.02 -3.43 -1.43
C VAL A 52 7.71 -4.28 -2.48
N HIS A 53 7.10 -5.40 -2.86
CA HIS A 53 7.45 -6.12 -4.09
C HIS A 53 6.56 -5.65 -5.25
N PRO A 54 7.03 -4.75 -6.13
CA PRO A 54 6.19 -4.20 -7.21
C PRO A 54 5.88 -5.23 -8.31
N ILE A 55 6.68 -6.30 -8.39
CA ILE A 55 6.57 -7.34 -9.42
C ILE A 55 6.05 -8.63 -8.77
N GLN A 56 4.92 -9.13 -9.26
CA GLN A 56 4.31 -10.36 -8.73
C GLN A 56 5.27 -11.55 -8.88
N ARG A 57 5.34 -12.40 -7.84
CA ARG A 57 6.20 -13.59 -7.78
C ARG A 57 7.71 -13.28 -7.91
N ASN A 58 8.12 -12.08 -7.50
CA ASN A 58 9.52 -11.68 -7.43
C ASN A 58 9.80 -11.07 -6.05
N ASP A 59 10.56 -11.80 -5.24
CA ASP A 59 11.01 -11.41 -3.90
C ASP A 59 12.36 -10.67 -3.91
N ARG A 60 13.08 -10.68 -5.03
CA ARG A 60 14.40 -10.03 -5.17
C ARG A 60 14.30 -8.53 -5.39
N ILE A 61 13.26 -8.08 -6.08
CA ILE A 61 13.05 -6.66 -6.38
C ILE A 61 12.21 -6.06 -5.27
N VAL A 62 12.85 -5.22 -4.46
CA VAL A 62 12.25 -4.50 -3.34
C VAL A 62 12.25 -3.01 -3.64
N ARG A 63 11.11 -2.36 -3.40
CA ARG A 63 11.00 -0.90 -3.41
C ARG A 63 10.71 -0.41 -2.00
N ARG A 64 11.67 0.30 -1.43
CA ARG A 64 11.49 1.06 -0.20
C ARG A 64 10.72 2.34 -0.47
N CYS A 65 9.67 2.54 0.31
CA CYS A 65 8.74 3.65 0.22
C CYS A 65 8.65 4.36 1.57
N GLU A 66 8.39 5.66 1.53
CA GLU A 66 8.11 6.47 2.71
C GLU A 66 6.93 7.39 2.40
N ALA A 67 5.98 7.48 3.31
CA ALA A 67 4.83 8.37 3.14
C ALA A 67 4.37 8.93 4.49
N PRO A 68 3.80 10.14 4.53
CA PRO A 68 3.09 10.65 5.69
C PRO A 68 1.95 9.71 6.07
N VAL A 69 1.76 9.49 7.37
CA VAL A 69 0.61 8.72 7.86
C VAL A 69 -0.63 9.61 7.77
N PHE A 70 -1.55 9.23 6.89
CA PHE A 70 -2.83 9.92 6.73
C PHE A 70 -3.84 9.52 7.81
N ASP A 71 -3.88 8.23 8.15
CA ASP A 71 -4.79 7.68 9.15
C ASP A 71 -4.26 6.33 9.69
N ARG A 72 -4.82 5.84 10.81
CA ARG A 72 -4.62 4.49 11.34
C ARG A 72 -5.97 3.84 11.56
N ARG A 73 -6.19 2.67 10.96
CA ARG A 73 -7.48 1.97 11.03
C ARG A 73 -7.34 0.54 11.48
N HIS A 74 -8.29 0.12 12.31
CA HIS A 74 -8.49 -1.28 12.63
C HIS A 74 -9.16 -1.98 11.45
N VAL A 75 -8.45 -2.91 10.82
CA VAL A 75 -8.93 -3.71 9.71
C VAL A 75 -9.16 -5.14 10.19
N ARG A 76 -10.39 -5.63 10.01
CA ARG A 76 -10.75 -7.02 10.28
C ARG A 76 -10.46 -7.86 9.05
N SER A 77 -9.59 -8.84 9.21
CA SER A 77 -9.31 -9.82 8.16
C SER A 77 -10.39 -10.91 8.13
N SER A 78 -10.46 -11.65 7.02
CA SER A 78 -11.46 -12.71 6.81
C SER A 78 -11.40 -13.85 7.82
N ASN A 79 -10.27 -14.02 8.52
CA ASN A 79 -10.10 -14.97 9.61
C ASN A 79 -10.60 -14.44 10.98
N GLY A 80 -11.20 -13.25 11.01
CA GLY A 80 -11.76 -12.62 12.20
C GLY A 80 -10.79 -11.79 13.03
N LEU A 81 -9.48 -11.84 12.75
CA LEU A 81 -8.48 -11.05 13.47
C LEU A 81 -8.54 -9.58 13.03
N THR A 82 -8.60 -8.71 14.03
CA THR A 82 -8.49 -7.26 13.85
C THR A 82 -7.04 -6.85 14.03
N SER A 83 -6.55 -6.02 13.11
CA SER A 83 -5.19 -5.51 13.16
C SER A 83 -5.19 -4.04 12.74
N GLU A 84 -4.34 -3.25 13.37
CA GLU A 84 -4.17 -1.87 12.96
C GLU A 84 -3.35 -1.79 11.66
N ARG A 85 -3.73 -0.86 10.79
CA ARG A 85 -3.10 -0.60 9.50
C ARG A 85 -2.88 0.89 9.31
N PHE A 86 -1.71 1.25 8.80
CA PHE A 86 -1.45 2.61 8.32
C PHE A 86 -2.20 2.86 7.03
N VAL A 87 -2.77 4.05 6.90
CA VAL A 87 -3.35 4.57 5.67
C VAL A 87 -2.46 5.71 5.20
N ILE A 88 -2.16 5.70 3.90
CA ILE A 88 -1.38 6.74 3.23
C ILE A 88 -2.20 7.27 2.05
N GLN A 89 -1.83 8.44 1.54
CA GLN A 89 -2.32 8.96 0.27
C GLN A 89 -1.19 8.85 -0.77
N THR A 90 -1.55 8.48 -1.99
CA THR A 90 -0.65 8.41 -3.14
C THR A 90 -1.45 8.70 -4.41
N THR A 91 -0.79 9.29 -5.39
CA THR A 91 -1.20 9.37 -6.79
C THR A 91 -0.71 8.17 -7.58
#